data_AF-A0A4Y9T5L1-F1
#
_entry.id   AF-A0A4Y9T5L1-F1
#
_cell.length_a   1.000
_cell.length_b   1.000
_cell.length_c   1.000
_cell.angle_alpha   90.00
_cell.angle_beta   90.00
_cell.angle_gamma   90.00
#
_symmetry.space_group_name_H-M   'P 1'
#
loop_
_entity.id
_entity.type
_entity.pdbx_description
1 polymer ?
#
loop_
_entity_poly.entity_id
_entity_poly.type
_entity_poly.pdbx_seq_one_letter_code
_entity_poly.pdbx_strand_id
1 'polypeptide(L)'
;HILPKHAKLWGDRHTGIGFDQLLIVEAPSNPDVDFRYRIFNSDGSEVEQCGNGARCFARFVLDKRLTAKRQIRVETKSGIIELDVRSDGQIGVNMGAPRLVPADIPFQAPEQALSYQVDVDGTPVELAAVSMGNPHAVLR
;
A
#
# COMPACT_ATOMS: atom_id res chain seq x y z
N HIS A 1 -15.51 -12.66 11.17
CA HIS A 1 -15.00 -11.34 10.72
C HIS A 1 -13.73 -10.98 11.48
N ILE A 2 -12.67 -10.60 10.77
CA ILE A 2 -11.42 -10.13 11.38
C ILE A 2 -11.62 -8.66 11.79
N LEU A 3 -11.17 -8.29 13.00
CA LEU A 3 -11.35 -6.97 13.59
C LEU A 3 -9.96 -6.36 13.90
N PRO A 4 -9.83 -5.03 14.02
CA PRO A 4 -8.58 -4.36 14.40
C PRO A 4 -7.87 -4.98 15.60
N LYS A 5 -8.62 -5.36 16.64
CA LYS A 5 -8.08 -6.02 17.84
C LYS A 5 -7.39 -7.36 17.56
N HIS A 6 -7.81 -8.09 16.52
CA HIS A 6 -7.18 -9.35 16.13
C HIS A 6 -5.84 -9.10 15.46
N ALA A 7 -5.75 -8.12 14.55
CA ALA A 7 -4.50 -7.72 13.94
C ALA A 7 -3.48 -7.27 15.00
N LYS A 8 -3.92 -6.50 15.99
CA LYS A 8 -3.07 -6.10 17.12
C LYS A 8 -2.56 -7.28 17.95
N LEU A 9 -3.45 -8.20 18.31
CA LEU A 9 -3.09 -9.38 19.11
C LEU A 9 -2.12 -10.30 18.35
N TRP A 10 -2.38 -10.57 17.07
CA TRP A 10 -1.56 -11.49 16.28
C TRP A 10 -0.27 -10.85 15.78
N GLY A 11 -0.22 -9.52 15.65
CA GLY A 11 0.94 -8.76 15.20
C GLY A 11 2.04 -8.64 16.25
N ASP A 12 1.74 -8.88 17.52
CA ASP A 12 2.73 -8.92 18.59
C ASP A 12 3.79 -10.00 18.30
N ARG A 13 5.06 -9.60 18.28
CA ARG A 13 6.19 -10.47 17.91
C ARG A 13 6.61 -11.45 19.01
N HIS A 14 6.16 -11.27 20.25
CA HIS A 14 6.51 -12.13 21.37
C HIS A 14 5.40 -13.13 21.71
N THR A 15 4.15 -12.70 21.58
CA THR A 15 2.97 -13.46 22.02
C THR A 15 2.04 -13.86 20.87
N GLY A 16 2.19 -13.23 19.71
CA GLY A 16 1.42 -13.50 18.50
C GLY A 16 2.21 -14.27 17.44
N ILE A 17 1.78 -14.12 16.19
CA ILE A 17 2.48 -14.63 15.01
C ILE A 17 3.68 -13.74 14.69
N GLY A 18 3.52 -12.43 14.88
CA GLY A 18 4.53 -11.42 14.55
C GLY A 18 4.56 -11.09 13.06
N PHE A 19 4.11 -9.88 12.71
CA PHE A 19 4.15 -9.37 11.35
C PHE A 19 4.17 -7.84 11.36
N ASP A 20 4.58 -7.24 10.25
CA ASP A 20 4.39 -5.80 10.04
C ASP A 20 2.96 -5.50 9.60
N GLN A 21 2.43 -6.33 8.69
CA GLN A 21 1.11 -6.16 8.12
C GLN A 21 0.39 -7.50 7.95
N LEU A 22 -0.90 -7.52 8.30
CA LEU A 22 -1.84 -8.60 8.02
C LEU A 22 -2.63 -8.29 6.74
N LEU A 23 -2.54 -9.17 5.76
CA LEU A 23 -3.31 -9.11 4.53
C LEU A 23 -4.47 -10.12 4.58
N ILE A 24 -5.67 -9.67 4.23
CA ILE A 24 -6.87 -10.51 4.21
C ILE A 24 -7.43 -10.53 2.80
N VAL A 25 -7.52 -11.72 2.21
CA VAL A 25 -8.19 -11.95 0.92
C VAL A 25 -9.68 -12.18 1.17
N GLU A 26 -10.51 -11.40 0.52
CA GLU A 26 -11.96 -11.43 0.62
C GLU A 26 -12.59 -11.60 -0.78
N ALA A 27 -13.85 -12.02 -0.81
CA ALA A 27 -14.63 -11.96 -2.04
C ALA A 27 -14.79 -10.50 -2.50
N PRO A 28 -14.73 -10.24 -3.82
CA PRO A 28 -14.92 -8.90 -4.35
C PRO A 28 -16.36 -8.43 -4.11
N SER A 29 -16.54 -7.11 -4.01
CA SER A 29 -17.88 -6.50 -3.95
C SER A 29 -18.43 -6.15 -5.34
N ASN A 30 -17.55 -5.99 -6.33
CA ASN A 30 -17.88 -5.76 -7.73
C ASN A 30 -17.67 -7.06 -8.55
N PRO A 31 -18.67 -7.51 -9.34
CA PRO A 31 -18.52 -8.71 -10.18
C PRO A 31 -17.41 -8.62 -11.24
N ASP A 32 -16.95 -7.43 -11.61
CA ASP A 32 -15.89 -7.22 -12.61
C ASP A 32 -14.47 -7.30 -12.03
N VAL A 33 -14.35 -7.57 -10.72
CA VAL A 33 -13.09 -7.62 -9.98
C VAL A 33 -12.87 -9.05 -9.46
N ASP A 34 -11.62 -9.51 -9.41
CA ASP A 34 -11.32 -10.89 -9.04
C ASP A 34 -11.36 -11.12 -7.52
N PHE A 35 -10.87 -10.15 -6.75
CA PHE A 35 -10.74 -10.24 -5.31
C PHE A 35 -10.87 -8.87 -4.67
N ARG A 36 -11.15 -8.88 -3.37
CA ARG A 36 -10.87 -7.74 -2.49
C ARG A 36 -9.75 -8.13 -1.54
N TYR A 37 -8.87 -7.20 -1.18
CA TYR A 37 -8.08 -7.40 0.03
C TYR A 37 -8.04 -6.17 0.91
N ARG A 38 -7.74 -6.43 2.18
CA ARG A 38 -7.59 -5.43 3.24
C ARG A 38 -6.25 -5.61 3.93
N ILE A 39 -5.65 -4.51 4.36
CA ILE A 39 -4.37 -4.50 5.06
C ILE A 39 -4.56 -3.89 6.44
N PHE A 40 -4.09 -4.60 7.47
CA PHE A 40 -3.96 -4.06 8.82
C PHE A 40 -2.50 -4.00 9.22
N ASN A 41 -2.07 -2.88 9.78
CA ASN A 41 -0.79 -2.81 10.48
C ASN A 41 -0.85 -3.62 11.79
N SER A 42 0.33 -3.92 12.35
CA SER A 42 0.46 -4.61 13.63
C SER A 42 -0.13 -3.87 14.83
N ASP A 43 -0.40 -2.56 14.72
CA ASP A 43 -1.12 -1.79 15.73
C ASP A 43 -2.66 -1.91 15.62
N GLY A 44 -3.15 -2.56 14.56
CA GLY A 44 -4.56 -2.76 14.24
C GLY A 44 -5.18 -1.71 13.32
N SER A 45 -4.44 -0.68 12.91
CA SER A 45 -4.92 0.33 11.97
C SER A 45 -5.06 -0.24 10.56
N GLU A 46 -6.16 0.10 9.86
CA GLU A 46 -6.39 -0.32 8.48
C GLU A 46 -5.80 0.70 7.51
N VAL A 47 -4.83 0.25 6.70
CA VAL A 47 -4.11 1.09 5.75
C VAL A 47 -4.58 0.87 4.32
N GLU A 48 -4.32 1.89 3.52
CA GLU A 48 -4.87 2.01 2.19
C GLU A 48 -4.17 1.14 1.16
N GLN A 49 -2.84 1.19 1.13
CA GLN A 49 -2.08 0.42 0.18
C GLN A 49 -0.60 0.31 0.57
N CYS A 50 0.01 -0.81 0.20
CA CYS A 50 1.47 -0.95 0.14
C CYS A 50 1.81 -1.77 -1.12
N GLY A 51 2.72 -1.26 -1.96
CA GLY A 51 3.13 -1.96 -3.18
C GLY A 51 3.70 -3.36 -2.89
N ASN A 52 4.33 -3.56 -1.74
CA ASN A 52 4.80 -4.89 -1.30
C ASN A 52 3.62 -5.82 -1.00
N GLY A 53 2.60 -5.31 -0.31
CA GLY A 53 1.39 -6.06 0.01
C GLY A 53 0.68 -6.57 -1.23
N ALA A 54 0.53 -5.72 -2.26
CA ALA A 54 -0.08 -6.11 -3.54
C ALA A 54 0.67 -7.26 -4.24
N ARG A 55 2.02 -7.26 -4.20
CA ARG A 55 2.82 -8.35 -4.76
C ARG A 55 2.69 -9.64 -3.96
N CYS A 56 2.73 -9.54 -2.62
CA CYS A 56 2.50 -10.69 -1.74
C CYS A 56 1.10 -11.29 -1.95
N PHE A 57 0.09 -10.44 -2.10
CA PHE A 57 -1.28 -10.84 -2.41
C PHE A 57 -1.34 -11.64 -3.72
N ALA A 58 -0.80 -11.10 -4.82
CA ALA A 58 -0.83 -11.77 -6.12
C ALA A 58 -0.14 -13.14 -6.06
N ARG A 59 1.03 -13.21 -5.43
CA ARG A 59 1.75 -14.47 -5.22
C ARG A 59 0.91 -15.46 -4.41
N PHE A 60 0.30 -15.01 -3.31
CA PHE A 60 -0.53 -15.85 -2.45
C PHE A 60 -1.73 -16.46 -3.19
N VAL A 61 -2.48 -15.68 -3.96
CA VAL A 61 -3.67 -16.20 -4.67
C VAL A 61 -3.29 -17.17 -5.80
N LEU A 62 -2.12 -17.00 -6.42
CA LEU A 62 -1.57 -17.93 -7.40
C LEU A 62 -1.11 -19.24 -6.73
N ASP A 63 -0.33 -19.15 -5.65
CA ASP A 63 0.21 -20.32 -4.94
C ASP A 63 -0.92 -21.17 -4.32
N LYS A 64 -1.99 -20.51 -3.86
CA LYS A 64 -3.21 -21.17 -3.37
C LYS A 64 -4.17 -21.61 -4.48
N ARG A 65 -3.83 -21.37 -5.75
CA ARG A 65 -4.64 -21.73 -6.94
C ARG A 65 -6.06 -21.15 -6.88
N LEU A 66 -6.22 -19.97 -6.28
CA LEU A 66 -7.49 -19.24 -6.25
C LEU A 66 -7.77 -18.56 -7.59
N THR A 67 -6.73 -18.33 -8.40
CA THR A 67 -6.83 -17.87 -9.78
C THR A 67 -5.66 -18.39 -10.60
N ALA A 68 -5.82 -18.47 -11.92
CA ALA A 68 -4.75 -18.71 -12.88
C ALA A 68 -4.57 -17.52 -13.85
N LYS A 69 -5.25 -16.38 -13.59
CA LYS A 69 -5.16 -15.19 -14.43
C LYS A 69 -3.78 -14.55 -14.31
N ARG A 70 -3.30 -13.99 -15.42
CA ARG A 70 -2.08 -13.17 -15.45
C ARG A 70 -2.33 -11.71 -15.12
N GLN A 71 -3.51 -11.20 -15.44
CA GLN A 71 -3.98 -9.87 -15.02
C GLN A 71 -5.01 -10.09 -13.91
N ILE A 72 -4.74 -9.56 -12.73
CA ILE A 72 -5.61 -9.72 -11.56
C ILE A 72 -6.10 -8.34 -11.16
N ARG A 73 -7.41 -8.12 -11.22
CA ARG A 73 -8.06 -6.90 -10.78
C ARG A 73 -8.46 -7.05 -9.33
N VAL A 74 -8.11 -6.08 -8.51
CA VAL A 74 -8.23 -6.21 -7.05
C VAL A 74 -8.80 -4.95 -6.43
N GLU A 75 -9.86 -5.11 -5.66
CA GLU A 75 -10.43 -4.06 -4.82
C GLU A 75 -9.57 -3.84 -3.58
N THR A 76 -9.16 -2.59 -3.38
CA THR A 76 -8.48 -2.11 -2.18
C THR A 76 -9.28 -0.97 -1.54
N LYS A 77 -8.82 -0.47 -0.38
CA LYS A 77 -9.44 0.68 0.27
C LYS A 77 -9.36 1.96 -0.58
N SER A 78 -8.31 2.11 -1.41
CA SER A 78 -8.11 3.29 -2.28
C SER A 78 -8.69 3.12 -3.70
N GLY A 79 -9.36 2.00 -3.98
CA GLY A 79 -9.94 1.71 -5.30
C GLY A 79 -9.44 0.40 -5.92
N ILE A 80 -9.71 0.23 -7.20
CA ILE A 80 -9.34 -0.98 -7.95
C ILE A 80 -7.92 -0.81 -8.50
N ILE A 81 -7.07 -1.81 -8.27
CA ILE A 81 -5.74 -1.92 -8.86
C ILE A 81 -5.68 -3.10 -9.82
N GLU A 82 -4.70 -3.08 -10.73
CA GLU A 82 -4.39 -4.19 -11.62
C GLU A 82 -2.97 -4.69 -11.35
N LEU A 83 -2.85 -6.01 -11.23
CA LEU A 83 -1.60 -6.72 -10.97
C LEU A 83 -1.26 -7.58 -12.18
N ASP A 84 -0.04 -7.42 -12.69
CA ASP A 84 0.47 -8.15 -13.85
C ASP A 84 1.47 -9.23 -13.42
N VAL A 85 1.10 -10.48 -13.64
CA VAL A 85 1.97 -11.64 -13.46
C VAL A 85 2.82 -11.83 -14.71
N ARG A 86 4.08 -11.42 -14.60
CA ARG A 86 5.05 -11.48 -15.69
C ARG A 86 5.51 -12.91 -15.94
N SER A 87 6.05 -13.16 -17.13
CA SER A 87 6.50 -14.49 -17.57
C SER A 87 7.67 -15.05 -16.73
N ASP A 88 8.44 -14.18 -16.09
CA ASP A 88 9.52 -14.53 -15.16
C ASP A 88 9.02 -14.78 -13.71
N GLY A 89 7.71 -14.69 -13.48
CA GLY A 89 7.09 -14.86 -12.17
C GLY A 89 7.14 -13.61 -11.28
N GLN A 90 7.68 -12.49 -11.76
CA GLN A 90 7.60 -11.22 -11.03
C GLN A 90 6.19 -10.62 -11.13
N ILE A 91 5.81 -9.84 -10.12
CA ILE A 91 4.52 -9.16 -10.08
C ILE A 91 4.73 -7.68 -10.35
N GLY A 92 4.21 -7.20 -11.47
CA GLY A 92 4.03 -5.79 -11.77
C GLY A 92 2.81 -5.23 -11.04
N VAL A 93 2.95 -4.04 -10.48
CA VAL A 93 1.85 -3.34 -9.80
C VAL A 93 1.72 -1.95 -10.43
N ASN A 94 0.54 -1.62 -10.92
CA ASN A 94 0.25 -0.24 -11.30
C ASN A 94 -0.03 0.58 -10.03
N MET A 95 0.91 1.44 -9.65
CA MET A 95 0.82 2.29 -8.45
C MET A 95 0.05 3.60 -8.70
N GLY A 96 -0.43 3.83 -9.92
CA GLY A 96 -1.02 5.10 -10.32
C GLY A 96 0.00 6.22 -10.52
N ALA A 97 -0.49 7.41 -10.84
CA ALA A 97 0.34 8.59 -10.99
C ALA A 97 0.68 9.21 -9.61
N PRO A 98 1.92 9.70 -9.42
CA PRO A 98 2.28 10.43 -8.20
C PRO A 98 1.51 11.75 -8.12
N ARG A 99 1.16 12.17 -6.90
CA ARG A 99 0.64 13.51 -6.61
C ARG A 99 1.78 14.39 -6.11
N LEU A 100 1.92 15.55 -6.74
CA LEU A 100 3.04 16.49 -6.50
C LEU A 100 2.57 17.83 -5.92
N VAL A 101 1.28 18.13 -5.98
CA VAL A 101 0.71 19.36 -5.41
C VAL A 101 0.76 19.26 -3.88
N PRO A 102 1.32 20.25 -3.15
CA PRO A 102 1.50 20.18 -1.70
C PRO A 102 0.22 19.85 -0.93
N ALA A 103 -0.90 20.46 -1.31
CA ALA A 103 -2.21 20.21 -0.69
C ALA A 103 -2.71 18.76 -0.83
N ASP A 104 -2.33 18.07 -1.91
CA ASP A 104 -2.65 16.66 -2.15
C ASP A 104 -1.71 15.68 -1.41
N ILE A 105 -0.58 16.18 -0.89
CA ILE A 105 0.45 15.43 -0.13
C ILE A 105 0.31 15.64 1.40
N PRO A 106 -0.70 16.37 1.86
CA PRO A 106 -0.67 17.12 3.13
C PRO A 106 0.65 17.82 3.50
N PHE A 107 1.30 18.48 2.53
CA PHE A 107 2.57 19.20 2.75
C PHE A 107 2.36 20.73 2.77
N GLN A 108 2.97 21.41 3.74
CA GLN A 108 2.86 22.86 3.90
C GLN A 108 3.88 23.58 3.00
N ALA A 109 3.45 23.98 1.81
CA ALA A 109 4.22 24.82 0.90
C ALA A 109 3.28 25.70 0.06
N PRO A 110 3.72 26.89 -0.37
CA PRO A 110 2.88 27.81 -1.14
C PRO A 110 2.53 27.29 -2.53
N GLU A 111 3.46 26.55 -3.17
CA GLU A 111 3.27 26.01 -4.51
C GLU A 111 4.04 24.70 -4.74
N GLN A 112 3.72 24.02 -5.84
CA GLN A 112 4.45 22.83 -6.27
C GLN A 112 5.85 23.20 -6.75
N ALA A 113 6.87 22.52 -6.24
CA ALA A 113 8.27 22.70 -6.61
C ALA A 113 8.98 21.34 -6.73
N LEU A 114 10.10 21.30 -7.45
CA LEU A 114 10.93 20.09 -7.57
C LEU A 114 11.69 19.77 -6.28
N SER A 115 12.00 20.79 -5.49
CA SER A 115 12.60 20.67 -4.17
C SER A 115 12.13 21.77 -3.25
N TYR A 116 12.21 21.49 -1.95
CA TYR A 116 11.80 22.35 -0.87
C TYR A 116 12.93 22.41 0.16
N GLN A 117 13.21 23.61 0.66
CA GLN A 117 14.08 23.80 1.80
C GLN A 117 13.22 23.75 3.06
N VAL A 118 13.53 22.81 3.95
CA VAL A 118 12.82 22.61 5.22
C VAL A 118 13.83 22.66 6.35
N ASP A 119 13.53 23.43 7.39
CA ASP A 119 14.30 23.41 8.62
C ASP A 119 13.88 22.22 9.47
N VAL A 120 14.84 21.35 9.81
CA VAL A 120 14.64 20.22 10.71
C VAL A 120 15.59 20.40 11.87
N ASP A 121 15.05 20.83 13.01
CA ASP A 121 15.80 21.13 14.25
C ASP A 121 17.00 22.07 14.03
N GLY A 122 16.81 23.13 13.25
CA GLY A 122 17.85 24.14 12.95
C GLY A 122 18.83 23.72 11.85
N THR A 123 18.61 22.57 11.22
CA THR A 123 19.40 22.11 10.07
C THR A 123 18.58 22.28 8.79
N PRO A 124 19.03 23.10 7.83
CA PRO A 124 18.35 23.20 6.54
C PRO A 124 18.55 21.92 5.74
N VAL A 125 17.46 21.34 5.27
CA VAL A 125 17.44 20.12 4.47
C VAL A 125 16.68 20.36 3.17
N GLU A 126 17.26 19.90 2.06
CA GLU A 126 16.58 19.87 0.77
C GLU A 126 15.85 18.54 0.58
N LEU A 127 14.56 18.61 0.24
CA LEU A 127 13.74 17.43 -0.02
C LEU A 127 12.80 17.62 -1.20
N ALA A 128 12.37 16.52 -1.81
CA ALA A 128 11.23 16.47 -2.72
C ALA A 128 10.02 15.83 -1.99
N ALA A 129 8.85 16.45 -2.09
CA ALA A 129 7.61 15.93 -1.53
C ALA A 129 6.79 15.22 -2.62
N VAL A 130 6.25 14.04 -2.30
CA VAL A 130 5.41 13.25 -3.22
C VAL A 130 4.42 12.40 -2.44
N SER A 131 3.24 12.15 -3.03
CA SER A 131 2.29 11.17 -2.51
C SER A 131 1.98 10.10 -3.55
N MET A 132 2.02 8.84 -3.11
CA MET A 132 1.57 7.67 -3.87
C MET A 132 0.25 7.09 -3.30
N GLY A 133 -0.51 7.92 -2.57
CA GLY A 133 -1.63 7.52 -1.71
C GLY A 133 -1.35 7.78 -0.23
N ASN A 134 -0.08 7.93 0.13
CA ASN A 134 0.42 8.33 1.45
C ASN A 134 1.59 9.31 1.28
N PRO A 135 1.86 10.19 2.27
CA PRO A 135 2.88 11.22 2.14
C PRO A 135 4.30 10.64 2.22
N HIS A 136 5.19 11.14 1.36
CA HIS A 136 6.62 10.82 1.34
C HIS A 136 7.45 12.10 1.14
N ALA A 137 8.58 12.18 1.85
CA ALA A 137 9.62 13.17 1.62
C ALA A 137 10.93 12.45 1.27
N VAL A 138 11.57 12.83 0.17
CA VAL A 138 12.82 12.24 -0.33
C VAL A 138 13.92 13.29 -0.22
N LEU A 139 14.95 13.01 0.59
CA LEU A 139 16.11 13.89 0.74
C LEU A 139 16.90 13.96 -0.57
N ARG A 140 17.43 15.14 -0.90
CA ARG A 140 18.27 15.38 -2.08
C ARG A 140 19.73 15.59 -1.70
#